data_AF-A0A7L5T9J7-F1
#
_entry.id   AF-A0A7L5T9J7-F1
#
_cell.length_a   1.000
_cell.length_b   1.000
_cell.length_c   1.000
_cell.angle_alpha   90.00
_cell.angle_beta   90.00
_cell.angle_gamma   90.00
#
_symmetry.space_group_name_H-M   'P 1'
#
loop_
_entity.id
_entity.type
_entity.pdbx_description
1 polymer ?
#
loop_
_entity_poly.entity_id
_entity_poly.type
_entity_poly.pdbx_seq_one_letter_code
_entity_poly.pdbx_strand_id
1 'polypeptide(L)'
;MSGGAEDDFVIRIGVYATEGDLARVVGGFRRLLDEGPEAYELAVAADQGELGELYEELPHQWRCQYPGADPGERRVWEIRVGVRADRPPMNEVREALTRVVCADPGHASPCPVPWAAGYTAGRWDVSL
;
A
#
# COMPACT_ATOMS: atom_id res chain seq x y z
N MET A 1 3.80 32.33 -9.26
CA MET A 1 3.49 30.91 -9.02
C MET A 1 4.54 30.41 -8.06
N SER A 2 4.19 30.26 -6.79
CA SER A 2 5.12 29.78 -5.77
C SER A 2 5.34 28.29 -6.05
N GLY A 3 6.54 27.92 -6.52
CA GLY A 3 6.96 26.52 -6.53
C GLY A 3 6.95 26.03 -5.08
N GLY A 4 6.09 25.07 -4.78
CA GLY A 4 6.22 24.29 -3.54
C GLY A 4 7.59 23.63 -3.54
N ALA A 5 8.22 23.55 -2.38
CA ALA A 5 9.41 22.72 -2.27
C ALA A 5 8.94 21.27 -2.45
N GLU A 6 9.41 20.62 -3.53
CA GLU A 6 9.17 19.20 -3.72
C GLU A 6 9.76 18.44 -2.53
N ASP A 7 8.89 17.75 -1.79
CA ASP A 7 9.29 16.90 -0.68
C ASP A 7 9.35 15.45 -1.15
N ASP A 8 10.22 14.67 -0.49
CA ASP A 8 10.23 13.23 -0.65
C ASP A 8 9.16 12.64 0.29
N PHE A 9 8.31 11.77 -0.25
CA PHE A 9 7.28 11.04 0.50
C PHE A 9 7.45 9.54 0.30
N VAL A 10 7.15 8.78 1.37
CA VAL A 10 7.02 7.32 1.29
C VAL A 10 5.58 6.97 1.62
N ILE A 11 4.85 6.50 0.61
CA ILE A 11 3.52 5.92 0.77
C ILE A 11 3.69 4.48 1.23
N ARG A 12 2.99 4.08 2.29
CA ARG A 12 3.07 2.74 2.89
C ARG A 12 1.70 2.08 2.81
N ILE A 13 1.64 0.90 2.20
CA ILE A 13 0.41 0.15 2.01
C ILE A 13 0.59 -1.25 2.57
N GLY A 14 -0.09 -1.54 3.68
CA GLY A 14 -0.19 -2.87 4.26
C GLY A 14 -1.28 -3.67 3.57
N VAL A 15 -1.02 -4.93 3.23
CA VAL A 15 -2.01 -5.86 2.68
C VAL A 15 -1.93 -7.22 3.38
N TYR A 16 -3.08 -7.83 3.65
CA TYR A 16 -3.16 -9.23 4.10
C TYR A 16 -3.53 -10.14 2.94
N ALA A 17 -2.51 -10.75 2.34
CA ALA A 17 -2.59 -11.31 1.00
C ALA A 17 -1.73 -12.58 0.85
N THR A 18 -2.12 -13.41 -0.12
CA THR A 18 -1.25 -14.46 -0.67
C THR A 18 -0.16 -13.82 -1.53
N GLU A 19 0.90 -14.57 -1.86
CA GLU A 19 1.94 -14.09 -2.79
C GLU A 19 1.37 -13.76 -4.18
N GLY A 20 0.39 -14.54 -4.66
CA GLY A 20 -0.28 -14.27 -5.93
C GLY A 20 -1.11 -12.97 -5.91
N ASP A 21 -1.85 -12.74 -4.82
CA ASP A 21 -2.60 -11.49 -4.61
C ASP A 21 -1.64 -10.29 -4.54
N LEU A 22 -0.52 -10.43 -3.81
CA LEU A 22 0.51 -9.40 -3.70
C LEU A 22 1.12 -9.08 -5.06
N ALA A 23 1.52 -10.09 -5.83
CA ALA A 23 2.14 -9.90 -7.15
C ALA A 23 1.19 -9.14 -8.11
N ARG A 24 -0.11 -9.42 -8.04
CA ARG A 24 -1.15 -8.69 -8.80
C ARG A 24 -1.22 -7.22 -8.37
N VAL A 25 -1.24 -6.94 -7.06
CA VAL A 25 -1.26 -5.56 -6.54
C VAL A 25 -0.01 -4.80 -6.95
N VAL A 26 1.18 -5.37 -6.73
CA VAL A 26 2.48 -4.79 -7.10
C VAL A 26 2.57 -4.52 -8.61
N GLY A 27 2.09 -5.46 -9.43
CA GLY A 27 2.03 -5.27 -10.88
C GLY A 27 1.08 -4.13 -11.29
N GLY A 28 -0.04 -3.95 -10.58
CA GLY A 28 -0.93 -2.81 -10.78
C GLY A 28 -0.29 -1.49 -10.35
N PHE A 29 0.44 -1.46 -9.24
CA PHE A 29 1.18 -0.28 -8.78
C PHE A 29 2.21 0.15 -9.81
N ARG A 30 3.01 -0.79 -10.34
CA ARG A 30 4.00 -0.48 -11.37
C ARG A 30 3.35 0.18 -12.59
N ARG A 31 2.29 -0.41 -13.15
CA ARG A 31 1.58 0.18 -14.29
C ARG A 31 1.09 1.59 -14.01
N LEU A 32 0.54 1.82 -12.82
CA LEU A 32 0.06 3.13 -12.40
C LEU A 32 1.21 4.15 -12.27
N LEU A 33 2.32 3.73 -11.67
CA LEU A 33 3.48 4.59 -11.40
C LEU A 33 4.30 4.88 -12.67
N ASP A 34 4.35 3.93 -13.60
CA ASP A 34 5.01 4.11 -14.91
C ASP A 34 4.30 5.17 -15.78
N GLU A 35 3.02 5.44 -15.52
CA GLU A 35 2.22 6.46 -16.22
C GLU A 35 2.09 7.79 -15.43
N GLY A 36 2.59 7.85 -14.19
CA GLY A 36 2.34 8.94 -13.25
C GLY A 36 3.57 9.82 -12.98
N PRO A 37 4.25 9.63 -11.84
CA PRO A 37 5.39 10.46 -11.45
C PRO A 37 6.61 10.30 -12.37
N GLU A 38 7.42 11.36 -12.48
CA GLU A 38 8.68 11.35 -13.26
C GLU A 38 9.70 10.34 -12.71
N ALA A 39 9.71 10.13 -11.39
CA ALA A 39 10.55 9.14 -10.73
C ALA A 39 9.86 8.55 -9.50
N TYR A 40 10.05 7.24 -9.29
CA TYR A 40 9.56 6.52 -8.12
C TYR A 40 10.49 5.37 -7.72
N GLU A 41 10.39 4.96 -6.46
CA GLU A 41 10.96 3.70 -5.96
C GLU A 41 9.85 2.82 -5.39
N LEU A 42 9.94 1.52 -5.61
CA LEU A 42 8.95 0.53 -5.16
C LEU A 42 9.64 -0.63 -4.45
N ALA A 43 9.32 -0.82 -3.18
CA ALA A 43 9.84 -1.92 -2.36
C ALA A 43 8.69 -2.72 -1.74
N VAL A 44 8.94 -4.00 -1.49
CA VAL A 44 8.00 -4.92 -0.85
C VAL A 44 8.70 -5.61 0.31
N ALA A 45 8.11 -5.52 1.48
CA ALA A 45 8.58 -6.13 2.71
C ALA A 45 7.56 -7.19 3.18
N ALA A 46 8.05 -8.40 3.46
CA ALA A 46 7.26 -9.39 4.18
C ALA A 46 7.32 -9.08 5.67
N ASP A 47 6.23 -9.36 6.39
CA ASP A 47 6.26 -9.28 7.85
C ASP A 47 7.24 -10.31 8.44
N GLN A 48 8.25 -9.81 9.14
CA GLN A 48 9.18 -10.61 9.97
C GLN A 48 8.91 -10.42 11.48
N GLY A 49 7.80 -9.76 11.85
CA GLY A 49 7.38 -9.50 13.23
C GLY A 49 7.05 -8.02 13.49
N GLU A 50 7.71 -7.09 12.80
CA GLU A 50 7.52 -5.64 12.99
C GLU A 50 6.30 -5.08 12.25
N LEU A 51 5.94 -5.65 11.09
CA LEU A 51 4.76 -5.21 10.34
C LEU A 51 3.49 -5.76 10.96
N GLY A 52 3.58 -6.88 11.67
CA GLY A 52 2.50 -7.50 12.41
C GLY A 52 1.88 -6.58 13.44
N GLU A 53 2.68 -5.76 14.15
CA GLU A 53 2.18 -4.75 15.09
C GLU A 53 1.52 -3.57 14.36
N LEU A 54 2.13 -3.09 13.28
CA LEU A 54 1.61 -1.94 12.52
C LEU A 54 0.30 -2.25 11.78
N TYR A 55 0.10 -3.51 11.38
CA TYR A 55 -1.01 -3.98 10.56
C TYR A 55 -1.78 -5.13 11.21
N GLU A 56 -1.81 -5.20 12.55
CA GLU A 56 -2.45 -6.28 13.33
C GLU A 56 -3.95 -6.45 13.03
N GLU A 57 -4.58 -5.37 12.58
CA GLU A 57 -6.00 -5.33 12.22
C GLU A 57 -6.31 -6.09 10.92
N LEU A 58 -5.35 -6.27 10.01
CA LEU A 58 -5.63 -6.84 8.68
C LEU A 58 -6.06 -8.32 8.74
N PRO A 59 -5.37 -9.20 9.49
CA PRO A 59 -5.87 -10.56 9.72
C PRO A 59 -7.22 -10.58 10.45
N HIS A 60 -7.50 -9.62 11.34
CA HIS A 60 -8.80 -9.52 12.00
C HIS A 60 -9.92 -9.19 11.01
N GLN A 61 -9.73 -8.17 10.17
CA GLN A 61 -10.67 -7.79 9.11
C GLN A 61 -10.97 -8.95 8.16
N TRP A 62 -9.95 -9.73 7.79
CA TRP A 62 -10.14 -10.92 6.93
C TRP A 62 -11.08 -11.94 7.59
N ARG A 63 -10.86 -12.24 8.87
CA ARG A 63 -11.67 -13.21 9.63
C ARG A 63 -13.11 -12.77 9.78
N CYS A 64 -13.37 -11.46 9.90
CA CYS A 64 -14.72 -10.92 9.88
C CYS A 64 -15.40 -11.13 8.52
N GLN A 65 -14.68 -11.01 7.41
CA GLN A 65 -15.23 -11.25 6.06
C GLN A 65 -15.48 -12.72 5.77
N TYR A 66 -14.59 -13.58 6.25
CA TYR A 66 -14.60 -15.02 5.97
C TYR A 66 -14.58 -15.83 7.29
N PRO A 67 -15.68 -15.83 8.07
CA PRO A 67 -15.71 -16.53 9.34
C PRO A 67 -15.49 -18.03 9.18
N GLY A 68 -14.48 -18.57 9.88
CA GLY A 68 -14.16 -20.00 9.87
C GLY A 68 -13.47 -20.52 8.61
N ALA A 69 -13.17 -19.65 7.64
CA ALA A 69 -12.35 -20.03 6.49
C ALA A 69 -10.87 -20.17 6.89
N ASP A 70 -10.16 -21.07 6.22
CA ASP A 70 -8.71 -21.20 6.33
C ASP A 70 -8.04 -20.01 5.59
N PRO A 71 -7.20 -19.20 6.25
CA PRO A 71 -6.47 -18.11 5.59
C PRO A 71 -5.47 -18.62 4.54
N GLY A 72 -5.12 -19.91 4.54
CA GLY A 72 -4.14 -20.49 3.64
C GLY A 72 -2.76 -19.84 3.84
N GLU A 73 -2.12 -19.44 2.75
CA GLU A 73 -0.78 -18.84 2.76
C GLU A 73 -0.77 -17.32 2.99
N ARG A 74 -1.89 -16.73 3.42
CA ARG A 74 -2.00 -15.29 3.62
C ARG A 74 -1.10 -14.81 4.77
N ARG A 75 -0.34 -13.75 4.51
CA ARG A 75 0.45 -13.04 5.51
C ARG A 75 0.36 -11.52 5.29
N VAL A 76 0.84 -10.77 6.28
CA VAL A 76 0.97 -9.32 6.17
C VAL A 76 2.17 -8.99 5.28
N TRP A 77 1.96 -8.04 4.37
CA TRP A 77 2.98 -7.47 3.51
C TRP A 77 2.88 -5.96 3.56
N GLU A 78 4.01 -5.28 3.47
CA GLU A 78 4.07 -3.84 3.27
C GLU A 78 4.64 -3.53 1.89
N ILE A 79 3.94 -2.70 1.14
CA ILE A 79 4.41 -2.11 -0.11
C ILE A 79 4.77 -0.65 0.19
N ARG A 80 6.02 -0.28 -0.07
CA ARG A 80 6.54 1.09 0.08
C ARG A 80 6.72 1.72 -1.29
N VAL A 81 6.17 2.91 -1.47
CA VAL A 81 6.32 3.70 -2.70
C VAL A 81 6.96 5.04 -2.35
N GLY A 82 8.23 5.20 -2.73
CA GLY A 82 8.94 6.46 -2.66
C GLY A 82 8.58 7.32 -3.86
N VAL A 83 8.10 8.54 -3.63
CA VAL A 83 7.82 9.53 -4.68
C VAL A 83 8.41 10.87 -4.28
N ARG A 84 8.82 11.66 -5.27
CA ARG A 84 9.13 13.08 -5.11
C ARG A 84 7.98 13.86 -5.69
N ALA A 85 7.30 14.64 -4.86
CA ALA A 85 6.09 15.33 -5.27
C ALA A 85 5.77 16.46 -4.29
N ASP A 86 4.98 17.44 -4.73
CA ASP A 86 4.21 18.27 -3.80
C ASP A 86 3.14 17.40 -3.09
N ARG A 87 2.66 17.87 -1.93
CA ARG A 87 1.67 17.11 -1.12
C ARG A 87 0.34 16.79 -1.83
N PRO A 88 -0.28 17.69 -2.63
CA PRO A 88 -1.51 17.35 -3.35
C PRO A 88 -1.32 16.24 -4.39
N PRO A 89 -0.29 16.29 -5.28
CA PRO A 89 0.03 15.16 -6.16
C PRO A 89 0.34 13.84 -5.41
N MET A 90 1.00 13.89 -4.24
CA MET A 90 1.21 12.68 -3.42
C MET A 90 -0.11 12.04 -2.97
N ASN A 91 -1.09 12.84 -2.54
CA ASN A 91 -2.41 12.31 -2.15
C ASN A 91 -3.12 11.66 -3.34
N GLU A 92 -3.03 12.24 -4.53
CA GLU A 92 -3.61 11.67 -5.75
C GLU A 92 -2.97 10.32 -6.10
N VAL A 93 -1.64 10.23 -6.01
CA VAL A 93 -0.92 8.97 -6.17
C VAL A 93 -1.37 7.95 -5.13
N ARG A 94 -1.45 8.33 -3.85
CA ARG A 94 -1.90 7.44 -2.78
C ARG A 94 -3.31 6.91 -3.03
N GLU A 95 -4.24 7.78 -3.40
CA GLU A 95 -5.62 7.37 -3.72
C GLU A 95 -5.69 6.44 -4.92
N ALA A 96 -4.89 6.70 -5.94
CA ALA A 96 -4.80 5.86 -7.12
C ALA A 96 -4.22 4.47 -6.79
N LEU A 97 -3.18 4.40 -5.97
CA LEU A 97 -2.63 3.13 -5.47
C LEU A 97 -3.66 2.37 -4.62
N THR A 98 -4.38 3.05 -3.73
CA THR A 98 -5.49 2.45 -2.96
C THR A 98 -6.54 1.83 -3.87
N ARG A 99 -6.90 2.49 -4.98
CA ARG A 99 -7.86 1.97 -5.98
C ARG A 99 -7.36 0.72 -6.71
N VAL A 100 -6.05 0.52 -6.81
CA VAL A 100 -5.47 -0.74 -7.33
C VAL A 100 -5.64 -1.88 -6.34
N VAL A 101 -5.57 -1.62 -5.03
CA VAL A 101 -5.79 -2.63 -3.98
C VAL A 101 -7.27 -2.98 -3.87
N CYS A 102 -8.13 -1.97 -3.84
CA CYS A 102 -9.59 -2.11 -3.78
C CYS A 102 -10.25 -1.16 -4.77
N ALA A 103 -10.96 -1.71 -5.75
CA ALA A 103 -11.61 -0.91 -6.81
C ALA A 103 -12.66 0.08 -6.28
N ASP A 104 -13.25 -0.21 -5.11
CA ASP A 104 -14.21 0.68 -4.42
C ASP A 104 -13.83 0.87 -2.94
N PRO A 105 -12.89 1.77 -2.60
CA PRO A 105 -12.45 1.98 -1.23
C PRO A 105 -13.55 2.50 -0.29
N GLY A 106 -14.68 2.98 -0.84
CA GLY A 106 -15.82 3.49 -0.09
C GLY A 106 -16.86 2.42 0.27
N HIS A 107 -16.69 1.17 -0.18
CA HIS A 107 -17.62 0.10 0.14
C HIS A 107 -17.63 -0.21 1.65
N ALA A 108 -18.71 -0.81 2.13
CA ALA A 108 -18.78 -1.26 3.53
C ALA A 108 -17.73 -2.35 3.78
N SER A 109 -16.84 -2.12 4.75
CA SER A 109 -15.83 -3.09 5.16
C SER A 109 -16.44 -4.45 5.54
N PRO A 110 -15.65 -5.54 5.39
CA PRO A 110 -14.23 -5.58 5.00
C PRO A 110 -13.97 -5.83 3.50
N CYS A 111 -12.79 -5.40 3.02
CA CYS A 111 -12.35 -5.59 1.62
C CYS A 111 -12.00 -7.06 1.31
N PRO A 112 -12.13 -7.50 0.04
CA PRO A 112 -11.70 -8.85 -0.38
C PRO A 112 -10.22 -9.14 -0.08
N VAL A 113 -9.36 -8.12 -0.22
CA VAL A 113 -7.99 -8.10 0.30
C VAL A 113 -7.97 -7.02 1.38
N PRO A 114 -7.87 -7.35 2.68
CA PRO A 114 -7.75 -6.33 3.72
C PRO A 114 -6.47 -5.50 3.55
N TRP A 115 -6.59 -4.18 3.72
CA TRP A 115 -5.50 -3.24 3.50
C TRP A 115 -5.57 -2.03 4.41
N ALA A 116 -4.43 -1.37 4.58
CA ALA A 116 -4.32 -0.07 5.24
C ALA A 116 -3.29 0.78 4.48
N ALA A 117 -3.54 2.09 4.38
CA ALA A 117 -2.66 3.01 3.68
C ALA A 117 -2.27 4.21 4.57
N GLY A 118 -1.00 4.58 4.52
CA GLY A 118 -0.44 5.74 5.21
C GLY A 118 0.71 6.35 4.42
N TYR A 119 1.33 7.39 4.95
CA TYR A 119 2.54 7.98 4.36
C TYR A 119 3.42 8.62 5.42
N THR A 120 4.72 8.73 5.14
CA THR A 120 5.70 9.51 5.91
C THR A 120 6.35 10.55 5.00
N ALA A 121 6.64 11.74 5.53
CA ALA A 121 7.42 12.77 4.84
C ALA A 121 8.90 12.64 5.22
N GLY A 122 9.81 12.81 4.26
CA GLY A 122 11.25 12.74 4.47
C GLY A 122 12.00 12.03 3.34
N ARG A 123 13.31 12.28 3.25
CA ARG A 123 14.21 11.72 2.22
C ARG A 123 14.11 10.20 2.15
N TRP A 124 14.09 9.68 0.93
CA TRP A 124 13.97 8.24 0.63
C TRP A 124 14.97 7.39 1.42
N ASP A 125 14.42 6.52 2.26
CA ASP A 125 15.01 5.22 2.55
C ASP A 125 13.88 4.18 2.52
N VAL A 126 13.56 3.71 1.31
CA VAL A 126 12.61 2.60 1.11
C VAL A 126 13.32 1.24 1.16
N SER A 127 14.65 1.25 1.38
CA SER A 127 15.42 0.02 1.57
C SER A 127 15.10 -0.57 2.95
N LEU A 128 15.20 -1.89 3.02
CA LEU A 128 15.10 -2.66 4.26
C LEU A 128 16.37 -2.50 5.10
#